data_AF-A0A3D9KJ53-F1
#
_entry.id   AF-A0A3D9KJ53-F1
#
_cell.length_a   1.000
_cell.length_b   1.000
_cell.length_c   1.000
_cell.angle_alpha   90.00
_cell.angle_beta   90.00
_cell.angle_gamma   90.00
#
_symmetry.space_group_name_H-M   'P 1'
#
loop_
_entity.id
_entity.type
_entity.pdbx_description
1 polymer ?
#
loop_
_entity_poly.entity_id
_entity_poly.type
_entity_poly.pdbx_seq_one_letter_code
_entity_poly.pdbx_strand_id
1 'polypeptide(L)'
;MRPLVIANIDRIEGAEFLVAQLFGEDGYLMDTVIKRHESDAVAIGYVKDIAEIYGCETPELWTSTREIYVAALNEIGLGASLKHRTDTSSTRRAAEELQSLYADLGASSVELPRWKTRIIIFLKALIQKLGGKVENGI
;
A
#
# COMPACT_ATOMS: atom_id res chain seq x y z
N MET A 1 -9.22 17.89 -16.19
CA MET A 1 -9.82 16.53 -16.22
C MET A 1 -10.68 16.37 -14.97
N ARG A 2 -11.58 15.39 -14.87
CA ARG A 2 -12.18 15.12 -13.55
C ARG A 2 -11.08 14.66 -12.59
N PRO A 3 -11.18 14.97 -11.28
CA PRO A 3 -10.29 14.40 -10.28
C PRO A 3 -10.28 12.88 -10.39
N LEU A 4 -9.11 12.28 -10.25
CA LEU A 4 -8.90 10.84 -10.42
C LEU A 4 -8.36 10.25 -9.13
N VAL A 5 -9.00 9.20 -8.63
CA VAL A 5 -8.44 8.37 -7.57
C VAL A 5 -7.98 7.05 -8.18
N ILE A 6 -6.71 6.70 -8.00
CA ILE A 6 -6.21 5.37 -8.32
C ILE A 6 -6.13 4.58 -7.01
N ALA A 7 -6.92 3.52 -6.87
CA ALA A 7 -6.95 2.72 -5.65
C ALA A 7 -6.82 1.22 -5.93
N ASN A 8 -5.93 0.56 -5.19
CA ASN A 8 -5.75 -0.89 -5.23
C ASN A 8 -5.56 -1.46 -3.82
N ILE A 9 -5.80 -2.77 -3.70
CA ILE A 9 -5.33 -3.54 -2.55
C ILE A 9 -3.96 -4.13 -2.90
N ASP A 10 -2.94 -3.68 -2.18
CA ASP A 10 -1.57 -4.15 -2.31
C ASP A 10 -1.15 -4.91 -1.04
N ARG A 11 -0.24 -5.88 -1.18
CA ARG A 11 0.28 -6.67 -0.06
C ARG A 11 1.64 -6.14 0.36
N ILE A 12 1.73 -5.67 1.60
CA ILE A 12 2.98 -5.21 2.22
C ILE A 12 3.28 -6.18 3.36
N GLU A 13 4.41 -6.88 3.27
CA GLU A 13 4.88 -7.83 4.30
C GLU A 13 3.87 -8.91 4.70
N GLY A 14 2.98 -9.31 3.78
CA GLY A 14 1.97 -10.34 4.00
C GLY A 14 0.64 -9.85 4.57
N ALA A 15 0.53 -8.56 4.92
CA ALA A 15 -0.74 -7.91 5.23
C ALA A 15 -1.26 -7.15 4.00
N GLU A 16 -2.59 -7.06 3.89
CA GLU A 16 -3.26 -6.32 2.82
C GLU A 16 -3.47 -4.87 3.24
N PHE A 17 -3.21 -3.95 2.31
CA PHE A 17 -3.35 -2.51 2.48
C PHE A 17 -4.13 -1.95 1.30
N LEU A 18 -5.07 -1.04 1.59
CA LEU A 18 -5.56 -0.10 0.61
C LEU A 18 -4.45 0.92 0.34
N VAL A 19 -4.13 1.10 -0.93
CA VAL A 19 -3.31 2.20 -1.42
C VAL A 19 -4.16 3.01 -2.37
N ALA A 20 -4.47 4.25 -2.00
CA ALA A 20 -5.27 5.19 -2.78
C ALA A 20 -4.47 6.46 -3.04
N GLN A 21 -4.46 6.92 -4.29
CA GLN A 21 -3.76 8.12 -4.73
C GLN A 21 -4.76 9.06 -5.39
N LEU A 22 -4.89 10.28 -4.87
CA LEU A 22 -5.74 11.32 -5.46
C LEU A 22 -4.91 12.19 -6.39
N PHE A 23 -5.37 12.31 -7.63
CA PHE A 23 -4.84 13.19 -8.66
C PHE A 23 -5.83 14.33 -8.91
N GLY A 24 -5.31 15.55 -8.94
CA GLY A 24 -6.07 16.75 -9.26
C GLY A 24 -6.47 16.81 -10.73
N GLU A 25 -7.25 17.83 -11.08
CA GLU A 25 -7.70 18.03 -12.47
C GLU A 25 -6.56 18.33 -13.45
N ASP A 26 -5.44 18.80 -12.91
CA ASP A 26 -4.16 19.09 -13.56
C ASP A 26 -3.29 17.84 -13.77
N GLY A 27 -3.72 16.69 -13.23
CA GLY A 27 -3.01 15.42 -13.31
C GLY A 27 -1.87 15.27 -12.31
N TYR A 28 -1.68 16.22 -11.39
CA TYR A 28 -0.68 16.10 -10.33
C TYR A 28 -1.23 15.31 -9.15
N LEU A 29 -0.35 14.54 -8.51
CA LEU A 29 -0.65 13.82 -7.28
C LEU A 29 -0.87 14.85 -6.16
N MET A 30 -2.07 14.85 -5.59
CA MET A 30 -2.44 15.72 -4.48
C MET A 30 -2.17 15.03 -3.15
N ASP A 31 -2.52 13.74 -3.03
CA ASP A 31 -2.41 13.00 -1.78
C ASP A 31 -2.33 11.48 -2.00
N THR A 32 -1.77 10.77 -1.02
CA THR A 32 -1.67 9.31 -0.98
C THR A 32 -2.08 8.79 0.39
N VAL A 33 -3.09 7.93 0.40
CA VAL A 33 -3.56 7.22 1.60
C VAL A 33 -3.14 5.76 1.50
N ILE A 34 -2.39 5.31 2.51
CA ILE A 34 -2.07 3.90 2.70
C ILE A 34 -2.61 3.46 4.06
N LYS A 35 -3.58 2.54 4.04
CA LYS A 35 -4.26 2.04 5.24
C LYS A 35 -4.38 0.54 5.19
N ARG A 36 -4.35 -0.13 6.34
CA ARG A 36 -4.58 -1.57 6.40
C ARG A 36 -5.96 -1.88 5.84
N HIS A 37 -6.04 -2.89 4.99
CA HIS A 37 -7.30 -3.35 4.43
C HIS A 37 -8.07 -4.16 5.49
N GLU A 38 -9.25 -3.67 5.86
CA GLU A 38 -10.15 -4.33 6.82
C GLU A 38 -11.38 -4.91 6.11
N SER A 39 -11.98 -4.13 5.21
CA SER A 39 -13.08 -4.55 4.35
C SER A 39 -13.18 -3.63 3.13
N ASP A 40 -13.80 -4.12 2.06
CA ASP A 40 -13.96 -3.37 0.83
C ASP A 40 -14.80 -2.08 1.04
N ALA A 41 -15.81 -2.13 1.90
CA ALA A 41 -16.65 -0.97 2.21
C ALA A 41 -15.87 0.14 2.94
N VAL A 42 -15.05 -0.24 3.93
CA VAL A 42 -14.16 0.71 4.62
C VAL A 42 -13.13 1.27 3.64
N ALA A 43 -12.64 0.46 2.70
CA ALA A 43 -11.70 0.91 1.69
C ALA A 43 -12.30 1.97 0.77
N ILE A 44 -13.54 1.79 0.32
CA ILE A 44 -14.24 2.82 -0.47
C ILE A 44 -14.54 4.06 0.38
N GLY A 45 -14.83 3.91 1.67
CA GLY A 45 -14.93 5.03 2.61
C GLY A 45 -13.68 5.92 2.54
N TYR A 46 -12.48 5.35 2.69
CA TYR A 46 -11.24 6.11 2.58
C TYR A 46 -11.02 6.77 1.21
N VAL A 47 -11.46 6.13 0.12
CA VAL A 47 -11.41 6.71 -1.24
C VAL A 47 -12.34 7.92 -1.38
N LYS A 48 -13.49 7.92 -0.72
CA LYS A 48 -14.41 9.07 -0.70
C LYS A 48 -13.89 10.16 0.22
N ASP A 49 -13.40 9.79 1.41
CA ASP A 49 -12.86 10.72 2.39
C ASP A 49 -11.70 11.53 1.80
N ILE A 50 -10.75 10.88 1.12
CA ILE A 50 -9.62 11.60 0.48
C ILE A 50 -10.14 12.57 -0.58
N ALA A 51 -11.15 12.21 -1.38
CA ALA A 51 -11.72 13.11 -2.37
C ALA A 51 -12.46 14.30 -1.72
N GLU A 52 -13.24 14.04 -0.66
CA GLU A 52 -14.01 15.04 0.07
C GLU A 52 -13.11 16.08 0.76
N ILE A 53 -11.99 15.65 1.36
CA ILE A 53 -11.01 16.54 2.01
C ILE A 53 -10.50 17.61 1.03
N TYR A 54 -10.34 17.27 -0.24
CA TYR A 54 -9.89 18.19 -1.29
C TYR A 54 -11.04 18.78 -2.13
N GLY A 55 -12.30 18.64 -1.70
CA GLY A 55 -13.46 19.20 -2.38
C GLY A 55 -13.78 18.57 -3.75
N CYS A 56 -13.35 17.33 -3.97
CA CYS A 56 -13.59 16.58 -5.21
C CYS A 56 -14.89 15.78 -5.09
N GLU A 57 -16.03 16.36 -5.50
CA GLU A 57 -17.36 15.74 -5.27
C GLU A 57 -17.64 14.49 -6.11
N THR A 58 -17.02 14.35 -7.30
CA THR A 58 -17.27 13.23 -8.23
C THR A 58 -15.99 12.67 -8.83
N PRO A 59 -15.10 12.08 -8.02
CA PRO A 59 -13.86 11.53 -8.52
C PRO A 59 -14.14 10.32 -9.43
N GLU A 60 -13.35 10.20 -10.49
CA GLU A 60 -13.25 8.93 -11.22
C GLU A 60 -12.36 7.99 -10.41
N LEU A 61 -12.76 6.73 -10.22
CA LEU A 61 -11.94 5.72 -9.56
C LEU A 61 -11.35 4.79 -10.62
N TRP A 62 -10.03 4.67 -10.65
CA TRP A 62 -9.33 3.61 -11.37
C TRP A 62 -8.82 2.56 -10.41
N THR A 63 -9.08 1.31 -10.74
CA THR A 63 -8.58 0.17 -9.96
C THR A 63 -8.23 -1.00 -10.86
N SER A 64 -7.28 -1.81 -10.44
CA SER A 64 -6.98 -3.13 -11.02
C SER A 64 -7.36 -4.27 -10.09
N THR A 65 -7.90 -3.94 -8.91
CA THR A 65 -8.37 -4.87 -7.89
C THR A 65 -9.87 -5.09 -8.07
N ARG A 66 -10.29 -6.35 -8.21
CA ARG A 66 -11.68 -6.69 -8.52
C ARG A 66 -12.61 -6.34 -7.36
N GLU A 67 -12.14 -6.55 -6.14
CA GLU A 67 -12.83 -6.31 -4.87
C GLU A 67 -13.21 -4.84 -4.75
N ILE A 68 -12.24 -3.94 -4.95
CA ILE A 68 -12.44 -2.49 -4.98
C ILE A 68 -13.41 -2.08 -6.09
N TYR A 69 -13.27 -2.65 -7.30
CA TYR A 69 -14.17 -2.34 -8.40
C TYR A 69 -15.62 -2.70 -8.07
N VAL A 70 -15.86 -3.90 -7.54
CA VAL A 70 -17.20 -4.36 -7.18
C VAL A 70 -17.77 -3.54 -6.03
N ALA A 71 -16.97 -3.22 -5.01
CA ALA A 71 -17.41 -2.37 -3.90
C ALA A 71 -17.81 -0.97 -4.38
N ALA A 72 -17.02 -0.38 -5.28
CA ALA A 72 -17.31 0.93 -5.85
C ALA A 72 -18.61 0.97 -6.67
N LEU A 73 -19.01 -0.13 -7.32
CA LEU A 73 -20.28 -0.19 -8.05
C LEU A 73 -21.52 -0.07 -7.14
N ASN A 74 -21.38 -0.37 -5.85
CA ASN A 74 -22.46 -0.22 -4.88
C ASN A 74 -22.54 1.21 -4.30
N GLU A 75 -21.60 2.07 -4.65
CA GLU A 75 -21.45 3.40 -4.06
C GLU A 75 -21.90 4.49 -5.03
N ILE A 76 -22.76 5.38 -4.52
CA ILE A 76 -23.26 6.52 -5.29
C ILE A 76 -22.17 7.61 -5.32
N GLY A 77 -21.97 8.20 -6.50
CA GLY A 77 -21.04 9.32 -6.69
C GLY A 77 -19.62 8.92 -7.07
N LEU A 78 -19.33 7.62 -7.23
CA LEU A 78 -18.01 7.12 -7.61
C LEU A 78 -18.04 6.50 -9.02
N GLY A 79 -17.34 7.11 -9.97
CA GLY A 79 -17.23 6.56 -11.33
C GLY A 79 -16.12 5.53 -11.42
N ALA A 80 -16.41 4.24 -11.25
CA ALA A 80 -15.37 3.21 -11.23
C ALA A 80 -15.04 2.64 -12.63
N SER A 81 -13.73 2.53 -12.91
CA SER A 81 -13.17 1.86 -14.09
C SER A 81 -12.17 0.79 -13.66
N LEU A 82 -12.42 -0.45 -14.11
CA LEU A 82 -11.42 -1.52 -13.98
C LEU A 82 -10.36 -1.34 -15.08
N LYS A 83 -9.10 -1.13 -14.67
CA LYS A 83 -7.95 -0.89 -15.53
C LYS A 83 -6.95 -2.04 -15.45
N HIS A 84 -6.01 -2.07 -16.40
CA HIS A 84 -4.91 -3.01 -16.33
C HIS A 84 -3.91 -2.59 -15.24
N ARG A 85 -3.19 -3.54 -14.66
CA ARG A 85 -2.22 -3.28 -13.57
C ARG A 85 -1.10 -2.31 -13.93
N THR A 86 -0.81 -2.15 -15.22
CA THR A 86 0.17 -1.16 -15.70
C THR A 86 -0.31 0.26 -15.50
N ASP A 87 -1.60 0.49 -15.69
CA ASP A 87 -2.25 1.81 -15.63
C ASP A 87 -2.43 2.29 -14.19
N THR A 88 -2.40 1.36 -13.24
CA THR A 88 -2.51 1.61 -11.80
C THR A 88 -1.20 1.33 -11.05
N SER A 89 -0.08 1.20 -11.78
CA SER A 89 1.22 0.81 -11.22
C SER A 89 1.80 1.81 -10.21
N SER A 90 1.28 3.04 -10.18
CA SER A 90 1.67 4.07 -9.22
C SER A 90 1.36 3.68 -7.76
N THR A 91 0.26 2.96 -7.51
CA THR A 91 -0.08 2.49 -6.15
C THR A 91 0.93 1.47 -5.67
N ARG A 92 1.35 0.56 -6.56
CA ARG A 92 2.35 -0.46 -6.23
C ARG A 92 3.69 0.18 -5.85
N ARG A 93 4.10 1.23 -6.59
CA ARG A 93 5.32 1.98 -6.26
C ARG A 93 5.22 2.65 -4.89
N ALA A 94 4.07 3.26 -4.57
CA ALA A 94 3.85 3.85 -3.26
C ALA A 94 3.88 2.81 -2.12
N ALA A 95 3.36 1.60 -2.36
CA ALA A 95 3.47 0.49 -1.41
C ALA A 95 4.93 0.03 -1.21
N GLU A 96 5.70 -0.09 -2.30
CA GLU A 96 7.12 -0.45 -2.28
C GLU A 96 7.96 0.61 -1.53
N GLU A 97 7.68 1.90 -1.75
CA GLU A 97 8.31 3.01 -1.05
C GLU A 97 8.01 2.99 0.45
N LEU A 98 6.75 2.77 0.83
CA LEU A 98 6.36 2.62 2.23
C LEU A 98 7.08 1.43 2.88
N GLN A 99 7.20 0.30 2.18
CA GLN A 99 7.94 -0.85 2.67
C GLN A 99 9.43 -0.52 2.89
N SER A 100 10.05 0.21 1.97
CA SER A 100 11.44 0.67 2.13
C SER A 100 11.59 1.53 3.38
N LEU A 101 10.66 2.46 3.62
CA LEU A 101 10.67 3.32 4.80
C LEU A 101 10.52 2.52 6.10
N TYR A 102 9.66 1.50 6.13
CA TYR A 102 9.52 0.62 7.30
C TYR A 102 10.80 -0.18 7.58
N ALA A 103 11.48 -0.63 6.52
CA ALA A 103 12.77 -1.32 6.64
C ALA A 103 13.85 -0.38 7.19
N ASP A 104 13.91 0.86 6.70
CA ASP A 104 14.89 1.87 7.14
C ASP A 104 14.68 2.30 8.60
N LEU A 105 13.43 2.36 9.06
CA LEU A 105 13.09 2.69 10.44
C LEU A 105 13.26 1.52 11.42
N GLY A 106 13.68 0.34 10.95
CA GLY A 106 13.79 -0.88 11.78
C GLY A 106 12.44 -1.38 12.32
N ALA A 107 11.33 -0.85 11.81
CA ALA A 107 9.97 -1.08 12.29
C ALA A 107 9.31 -2.31 11.65
N SER A 108 10.03 -3.07 10.81
CA SER A 108 9.54 -4.34 10.26
C SER A 108 9.40 -5.39 11.38
N SER A 109 8.25 -5.42 12.05
CA SER A 109 7.90 -6.47 13.03
C SER A 109 7.41 -7.74 12.33
N VAL A 110 8.09 -8.14 11.24
CA VAL A 110 7.79 -9.40 10.57
C VAL A 110 8.28 -10.52 11.47
N GLU A 111 7.35 -11.32 12.00
CA GLU A 111 7.68 -12.64 12.49
C GLU A 111 8.27 -13.45 11.32
N LEU A 112 9.59 -13.47 11.23
CA LEU A 112 10.32 -14.26 10.25
C LEU A 112 9.83 -15.71 10.35
N PRO A 113 9.49 -16.37 9.22
CA PRO A 113 9.16 -17.78 9.20
C PRO A 113 10.22 -18.58 9.97
N ARG A 114 9.81 -19.53 10.81
CA ARG A 114 10.70 -20.23 11.77
C ARG A 114 12.01 -20.77 11.15
N TRP A 115 11.99 -21.10 9.86
CA TRP A 115 13.18 -21.55 9.12
C TRP A 115 14.18 -20.40 8.84
N LYS A 116 13.72 -19.18 8.52
CA LYS A 116 14.57 -18.00 8.37
C LYS A 116 15.22 -17.60 9.70
N THR A 117 14.48 -17.70 10.81
CA THR A 117 15.03 -17.47 12.16
C THR A 117 16.15 -18.44 12.48
N ARG A 118 16.00 -19.73 12.13
CA ARG A 118 17.06 -20.73 12.29
C ARG A 118 18.30 -20.39 11.46
N ILE A 119 18.12 -19.98 10.20
CA ILE A 119 19.24 -19.57 9.34
C ILE A 119 19.98 -18.37 9.94
N ILE A 120 19.25 -17.36 10.44
CA ILE A 120 19.86 -16.19 11.08
C ILE A 120 20.66 -16.58 12.33
N ILE A 121 20.16 -17.51 13.15
CA ILE A 121 20.90 -18.03 14.30
C ILE A 121 22.20 -18.72 13.85
N PHE A 122 22.14 -19.57 12.82
CA PHE A 122 23.32 -20.22 12.27
C PHE A 122 24.33 -19.24 11.68
N LEU A 123 23.87 -18.22 10.96
CA LEU A 123 24.71 -17.18 10.38
C LEU A 123 25.38 -16.33 11.48
N LYS A 124 24.64 -15.93 12.52
CA LYS A 124 25.20 -15.22 13.68
C LYS A 124 26.28 -16.05 14.38
N ALA A 125 26.04 -17.35 14.57
CA ALA A 125 27.02 -18.25 15.17
C ALA A 125 28.28 -18.43 14.30
N LEU A 126 28.13 -18.44 12.97
CA LEU A 126 29.24 -18.48 12.02
C LEU A 126 30.07 -17.19 12.05
N ILE A 127 29.42 -16.03 12.04
CA ILE A 127 30.09 -14.72 12.12
C ILE A 127 30.88 -14.61 13.43
N GLN A 128 30.30 -15.06 14.55
CA GLN A 128 30.96 -15.07 15.86
C GLN A 128 32.18 -16.01 15.89
N LYS A 129 32.11 -17.16 15.21
CA LYS A 129 33.26 -18.07 15.04
C LYS A 129 34.35 -17.52 14.11
N LEU A 130 33.98 -16.67 13.17
CA LEU A 130 34.90 -16.00 12.25
C LEU A 130 35.54 -14.73 12.86
N GLY A 131 35.29 -14.43 14.13
CA GLY A 131 35.86 -13.27 14.83
C GLY A 131 35.22 -11.93 14.48
N GLY A 132 34.11 -11.93 13.73
CA GLY A 132 33.36 -10.71 13.43
C GLY A 132 32.61 -10.21 14.66
N LYS A 133 32.90 -8.99 15.11
CA LYS A 133 32.06 -8.30 16.08
C LYS A 133 30.71 -8.00 15.42
N VAL A 134 29.65 -8.65 15.89
CA VAL A 134 28.28 -8.25 15.58
C VAL A 134 27.96 -7.07 16.51
N GLU A 135 28.08 -5.85 16.01
CA GLU A 135 27.50 -4.69 16.71
C GLU A 135 25.98 -4.84 16.64
N ASN A 136 25.37 -4.96 17.83
CA ASN A 136 23.92 -4.95 17.97
C ASN A 136 23.43 -3.52 17.76
N GLY A 137 23.07 -3.18 16.52
CA GLY A 137 22.12 -2.11 16.26
C GLY A 137 20.72 -2.65 16.53
N ILE A 138 20.20 -2.34 17.72
CA ILE A 138 18.75 -2.22 17.96
C ILE A 138 18.41 -0.76 17.70
#